data_AF-A0A425I5B1-F1
#
_entry.id   AF-A0A425I5B1-F1
#
_cell.length_a   1.000
_cell.length_b   1.000
_cell.length_c   1.000
_cell.angle_alpha   90.00
_cell.angle_beta   90.00
_cell.angle_gamma   90.00
#
_symmetry.space_group_name_H-M   'P 1'
#
loop_
_entity.id
_entity.type
_entity.pdbx_description
1 polymer ?
#
loop_
_entity_poly.entity_id
_entity_poly.type
_entity_poly.pdbx_seq_one_letter_code
_entity_poly.pdbx_strand_id
1 'polypeptide(L)'
;TLSRLEDQLIQERDRSTQSKRFAFRRKKVEKSLPSTQTAGAGAACAMAEATRTKAAPELSRGAETSQLKETGGQREEEGEEDPCGSHTVYVENRKNEVIVFRPGELRGRELILRDLDQCLLVVAEKIPAARVRRLTACLVFFADISSSLWLFGCRKSLFCLQCQQLRVHDSRDVAFLLRIFSSPIIERTTGAVFGPQLLQLRLPPSVAAEGEESSRNTEAAGETSGSRNHEAERCDAAPLWQDVKDFDWIKKQ
;
A
#
# COMPACT_ATOMS: atom_id res chain seq x y z
N THR A 1 -9.13 13.54 43.18
CA THR A 1 -10.13 12.53 42.76
C THR A 1 -10.09 12.43 41.25
N LEU A 2 -10.33 11.23 40.68
CA LEU A 2 -10.20 11.01 39.24
C LEU A 2 -11.18 11.84 38.40
N SER A 3 -12.43 12.00 38.86
CA SER A 3 -13.45 12.74 38.09
C SER A 3 -13.04 14.14 37.66
N ARG A 4 -12.28 14.87 38.50
CA ARG A 4 -11.80 16.22 38.15
C ARG A 4 -10.87 16.25 36.92
N LEU A 5 -10.19 15.14 36.62
CA LEU A 5 -9.39 14.99 35.39
C LEU A 5 -10.25 14.51 34.22
N GLU A 6 -11.25 13.66 34.48
CA GLU A 6 -12.23 13.19 33.48
C GLU A 6 -13.06 14.37 32.96
N ASP A 7 -13.56 15.23 33.86
CA ASP A 7 -14.28 16.48 33.57
C ASP A 7 -13.44 17.42 32.68
N GLN A 8 -12.15 17.57 32.97
CA GLN A 8 -11.22 18.41 32.19
C GLN A 8 -10.96 17.86 30.79
N LEU A 9 -10.85 16.54 30.64
CA LEU A 9 -10.68 15.89 29.34
C LEU A 9 -11.94 16.01 28.47
N ILE A 10 -13.12 15.91 29.08
CA ILE A 10 -14.42 16.14 28.40
C ILE A 10 -14.51 17.60 27.94
N GLN A 11 -14.14 18.55 28.80
CA GLN A 11 -14.21 19.98 28.50
C GLN A 11 -13.33 20.40 27.31
N GLU A 12 -12.07 19.94 27.24
CA GLU A 12 -11.18 20.24 26.11
C GLU A 12 -11.56 19.49 24.82
N ARG A 13 -12.12 18.28 24.91
CA ARG A 13 -12.73 17.58 23.75
C ARG A 13 -13.85 18.42 23.15
N ASP A 14 -14.77 18.92 23.97
CA ASP A 14 -15.95 19.62 23.50
C ASP A 14 -15.63 21.04 23.02
N ARG A 15 -14.60 21.68 23.60
CA ARG A 15 -13.98 22.90 23.06
C ARG A 15 -13.42 22.70 21.65
N SER A 16 -12.75 21.57 21.40
CA SER A 16 -12.15 21.26 20.09
C SER A 16 -13.18 21.10 18.97
N THR A 17 -14.30 20.41 19.25
CA THR A 17 -15.33 20.11 18.23
C THR A 17 -16.10 21.32 17.71
N GLN A 18 -16.20 22.41 18.48
CA GLN A 18 -16.93 23.62 18.06
C GLN A 18 -16.26 24.40 16.92
N SER A 19 -14.95 24.23 16.70
CA SER A 19 -14.14 25.11 15.84
C SER A 19 -14.30 24.93 14.32
N LYS A 20 -15.07 23.94 13.82
CA LYS A 20 -15.09 23.55 12.40
C LYS A 20 -16.48 23.46 11.75
N ARG A 21 -17.27 24.53 11.82
CA ARG A 21 -18.52 24.66 11.03
C ARG A 21 -18.26 25.12 9.59
N PHE A 22 -17.93 24.18 8.70
CA PHE A 22 -17.80 24.45 7.25
C PHE A 22 -19.16 24.84 6.64
N ALA A 23 -19.35 26.13 6.34
CA ALA A 23 -20.58 26.67 5.79
C ALA A 23 -20.55 26.75 4.25
N PHE A 24 -21.03 25.72 3.57
CA PHE A 24 -21.18 25.73 2.11
C PHE A 24 -22.28 26.71 1.63
N ARG A 25 -21.89 27.93 1.28
CA ARG A 25 -22.78 28.90 0.60
C ARG A 25 -23.09 28.43 -0.82
N ARG A 26 -24.23 27.78 -1.03
CA ARG A 26 -24.79 27.53 -2.36
C ARG A 26 -25.14 28.85 -3.05
N LYS A 27 -24.35 29.26 -4.04
CA LYS A 27 -24.65 30.42 -4.89
C LYS A 27 -25.78 30.08 -5.88
N LYS A 28 -27.01 30.48 -5.55
CA LYS A 28 -28.12 30.52 -6.52
C LYS A 28 -27.80 31.60 -7.56
N VAL A 29 -27.82 31.24 -8.83
CA VAL A 29 -27.87 32.18 -9.98
C VAL A 29 -29.09 31.80 -10.80
N GLU A 30 -29.76 32.79 -11.36
CA GLU A 30 -31.15 32.68 -11.78
C GLU A 30 -31.29 32.48 -13.29
N LYS A 31 -32.39 31.83 -13.69
CA LYS A 31 -32.69 31.51 -15.09
C LYS A 31 -33.56 32.62 -15.69
N SER A 32 -32.92 33.61 -16.32
CA SER A 32 -33.61 34.69 -17.03
C SER A 32 -34.00 34.30 -18.46
N LEU A 33 -35.18 34.77 -18.88
CA LEU A 33 -35.83 34.61 -20.18
C LEU A 33 -36.82 35.79 -20.34
N PRO A 34 -37.19 36.20 -21.56
CA PRO A 34 -36.36 36.42 -22.74
C PRO A 34 -36.67 37.80 -23.40
N SER A 35 -36.03 38.12 -24.54
CA SER A 35 -36.48 39.21 -25.42
C SER A 35 -36.33 38.84 -26.91
N THR A 36 -37.42 39.04 -27.66
CA THR A 36 -37.60 38.89 -29.12
C THR A 36 -36.67 39.83 -29.91
N GLN A 37 -36.31 39.69 -31.20
CA GLN A 37 -36.85 38.97 -32.39
C GLN A 37 -35.65 38.32 -33.19
N THR A 38 -35.72 37.67 -34.37
CA THR A 38 -36.72 37.57 -35.46
C THR A 38 -36.49 36.31 -36.33
N ALA A 39 -37.55 35.77 -36.96
CA ALA A 39 -37.62 34.93 -38.18
C ALA A 39 -36.72 33.67 -38.38
N GLY A 40 -37.34 32.54 -38.77
CA GLY A 40 -36.66 31.34 -39.31
C GLY A 40 -37.52 30.07 -39.28
N ALA A 41 -38.08 29.65 -40.42
CA ALA A 41 -39.05 28.55 -40.53
C ALA A 41 -38.49 27.13 -40.25
N GLY A 42 -39.35 26.18 -39.83
CA GLY A 42 -39.07 24.74 -39.99
C GLY A 42 -39.85 23.74 -39.12
N ALA A 43 -40.83 23.06 -39.73
CA ALA A 43 -41.41 21.75 -39.33
C ALA A 43 -42.10 21.59 -37.95
N ALA A 44 -42.87 20.50 -37.81
CA ALA A 44 -43.66 20.16 -36.62
C ALA A 44 -43.80 18.62 -36.49
N CYS A 45 -44.02 18.09 -35.28
CA CYS A 45 -45.26 17.37 -34.92
C CYS A 45 -45.29 16.96 -33.42
N ALA A 46 -46.47 16.53 -32.97
CA ALA A 46 -46.96 16.32 -31.61
C ALA A 46 -46.26 15.24 -30.73
N MET A 47 -46.60 15.31 -29.43
CA MET A 47 -46.42 14.26 -28.41
C MET A 47 -47.32 13.04 -28.65
N ALA A 48 -46.93 11.88 -28.11
CA ALA A 48 -47.87 10.85 -27.64
C ALA A 48 -47.24 10.05 -26.48
N GLU A 49 -48.02 9.78 -25.42
CA GLU A 49 -47.64 8.95 -24.27
C GLU A 49 -48.67 7.82 -24.12
N ALA A 50 -48.21 6.59 -23.91
CA ALA A 50 -49.08 5.44 -23.64
C ALA A 50 -48.37 4.37 -22.79
N THR A 51 -49.09 3.81 -21.82
CA THR A 51 -48.63 2.71 -20.95
C THR A 51 -49.30 1.40 -21.35
N ARG A 52 -48.60 0.24 -21.23
CA ARG A 52 -49.06 -0.94 -20.45
C ARG A 52 -48.20 -2.22 -20.55
N THR A 53 -47.86 -2.75 -19.37
CA THR A 53 -47.87 -4.15 -18.90
C THR A 53 -47.57 -5.38 -19.80
N LYS A 54 -46.68 -6.22 -19.24
CA LYS A 54 -46.78 -7.70 -19.03
C LYS A 54 -46.21 -8.72 -20.06
N ALA A 55 -45.32 -9.54 -19.48
CA ALA A 55 -45.19 -11.01 -19.58
C ALA A 55 -44.41 -11.67 -20.74
N ALA A 56 -43.64 -12.70 -20.37
CA ALA A 56 -43.04 -13.73 -21.23
C ALA A 56 -43.93 -15.00 -21.29
N PRO A 57 -43.57 -16.01 -22.10
CA PRO A 57 -43.01 -17.24 -21.48
C PRO A 57 -41.98 -18.04 -22.34
N GLU A 58 -41.36 -19.04 -21.69
CA GLU A 58 -40.86 -20.38 -22.13
C GLU A 58 -40.70 -20.73 -23.64
N LEU A 59 -39.68 -21.44 -24.18
CA LEU A 59 -38.67 -22.44 -23.73
C LEU A 59 -38.98 -23.94 -24.06
N SER A 60 -38.30 -24.50 -25.08
CA SER A 60 -38.00 -25.95 -25.33
C SER A 60 -37.20 -26.10 -26.66
N ARG A 61 -36.05 -26.82 -26.76
CA ARG A 61 -35.79 -28.28 -26.90
C ARG A 61 -36.45 -28.93 -28.15
N GLY A 62 -35.78 -29.73 -29.01
CA GLY A 62 -34.36 -30.12 -29.15
C GLY A 62 -34.17 -31.45 -29.95
N ALA A 63 -32.96 -31.73 -30.49
CA ALA A 63 -32.40 -33.04 -30.96
C ALA A 63 -31.03 -32.76 -31.65
N GLU A 64 -29.87 -33.44 -31.46
CA GLU A 64 -29.49 -34.89 -31.48
C GLU A 64 -29.33 -35.45 -32.92
N THR A 65 -28.30 -36.21 -33.34
CA THR A 65 -27.05 -36.81 -32.76
C THR A 65 -25.96 -36.93 -33.87
N SER A 66 -24.64 -37.07 -33.62
CA SER A 66 -23.86 -38.32 -33.33
C SER A 66 -22.42 -37.95 -32.83
N GLN A 67 -21.77 -38.61 -31.86
CA GLN A 67 -21.15 -39.96 -31.82
C GLN A 67 -19.99 -40.15 -32.84
N LEU A 68 -18.76 -40.63 -32.57
CA LEU A 68 -18.01 -41.25 -31.42
C LEU A 68 -16.47 -41.16 -31.77
N LYS A 69 -15.39 -41.44 -30.98
CA LYS A 69 -15.11 -41.80 -29.56
C LYS A 69 -13.56 -41.87 -29.29
N GLU A 70 -13.07 -41.39 -28.11
CA GLU A 70 -11.75 -41.63 -27.45
C GLU A 70 -10.44 -41.23 -28.22
N THR A 71 -9.33 -40.81 -27.58
CA THR A 71 -8.52 -41.48 -26.53
C THR A 71 -8.08 -40.60 -25.35
N GLY A 72 -7.49 -41.23 -24.32
CA GLY A 72 -7.31 -40.67 -22.98
C GLY A 72 -6.12 -39.72 -22.78
N GLY A 73 -6.19 -39.00 -21.67
CA GLY A 73 -5.18 -38.07 -21.18
C GLY A 73 -5.64 -37.41 -19.87
N GLN A 74 -5.44 -38.10 -18.74
CA GLN A 74 -5.53 -37.44 -17.44
C GLN A 74 -4.36 -36.46 -17.34
N ARG A 75 -4.63 -35.16 -17.50
CA ARG A 75 -3.69 -34.14 -17.03
C ARG A 75 -4.06 -33.80 -15.60
N GLU A 76 -3.40 -34.50 -14.69
CA GLU A 76 -3.18 -33.98 -13.35
C GLU A 76 -2.46 -32.64 -13.52
N GLU A 77 -3.01 -31.54 -12.98
CA GLU A 77 -2.26 -30.28 -12.95
C GLU A 77 -1.21 -30.40 -11.85
N GLU A 78 -0.04 -30.87 -12.29
CA GLU A 78 1.18 -31.05 -11.51
C GLU A 78 1.44 -29.83 -10.63
N GLY A 79 1.78 -30.07 -9.36
CA GLY A 79 2.09 -28.98 -8.44
C GLY A 79 3.26 -28.15 -8.96
N GLU A 80 3.04 -26.84 -9.11
CA GLU A 80 4.11 -25.88 -9.45
C GLU A 80 5.04 -25.73 -8.24
N GLU A 81 5.99 -26.66 -8.08
CA GLU A 81 6.98 -26.65 -7.00
C GLU A 81 7.88 -25.41 -7.13
N ASP A 82 7.60 -24.38 -6.33
CA ASP A 82 8.36 -23.13 -6.21
C ASP A 82 9.88 -23.43 -6.14
N PRO A 83 10.70 -23.09 -7.16
CA PRO A 83 12.13 -23.45 -7.21
C PRO A 83 13.01 -22.57 -6.30
N CYS A 84 12.45 -22.08 -5.18
CA CYS A 84 13.04 -21.07 -4.28
C CYS A 84 13.01 -21.50 -2.79
N GLY A 85 13.02 -22.81 -2.51
CA GLY A 85 12.74 -23.41 -1.20
C GLY A 85 13.73 -23.16 -0.03
N SER A 86 14.57 -22.11 -0.05
CA SER A 86 15.54 -21.85 1.02
C SER A 86 15.63 -20.39 1.49
N HIS A 87 15.67 -19.40 0.58
CA HIS A 87 15.98 -18.00 0.95
C HIS A 87 14.75 -17.08 1.10
N THR A 88 13.54 -17.61 0.96
CA THR A 88 12.29 -16.82 0.95
C THR A 88 11.27 -17.37 1.95
N VAL A 89 10.50 -16.48 2.57
CA VAL A 89 9.31 -16.80 3.38
C VAL A 89 8.09 -16.16 2.74
N TYR A 90 7.00 -16.91 2.64
CA TYR A 90 5.75 -16.48 2.01
C TYR A 90 4.63 -16.37 3.05
N VAL A 91 3.84 -15.31 2.96
CA VAL A 91 2.55 -15.19 3.66
C VAL A 91 1.50 -14.73 2.65
N GLU A 92 0.46 -15.54 2.47
CA GLU A 92 -0.60 -15.22 1.53
C GLU A 92 -2.01 -15.62 1.96
N ASN A 93 -3.01 -15.03 1.27
CA ASN A 93 -4.43 -15.36 1.39
C ASN A 93 -4.98 -15.24 2.83
N ARG A 94 -4.55 -14.23 3.58
CA ARG A 94 -5.00 -13.95 4.96
C ARG A 94 -5.99 -12.80 5.03
N LYS A 95 -6.96 -12.88 5.94
CA LYS A 95 -7.95 -11.82 6.17
C LYS A 95 -8.18 -11.55 7.66
N ASN A 96 -8.28 -10.28 8.04
CA ASN A 96 -8.52 -9.82 9.42
C ASN A 96 -7.54 -10.41 10.46
N GLU A 97 -6.29 -10.68 10.06
CA GLU A 97 -5.29 -11.37 10.87
C GLU A 97 -4.23 -10.41 11.43
N VAL A 98 -3.71 -10.70 12.63
CA VAL A 98 -2.53 -10.02 13.21
C VAL A 98 -1.33 -10.96 13.06
N ILE A 99 -0.49 -10.67 12.07
CA ILE A 99 0.69 -11.46 11.72
C ILE A 99 1.92 -10.77 12.33
N VAL A 100 2.71 -11.49 13.12
CA VAL A 100 3.90 -10.95 13.79
C VAL A 100 5.08 -11.87 13.57
N PHE A 101 6.11 -11.37 12.90
CA PHE A 101 7.42 -11.99 12.85
C PHE A 101 8.31 -11.41 13.95
N ARG A 102 8.76 -12.26 14.87
CA ARG A 102 9.71 -11.91 15.94
C ARG A 102 11.16 -11.95 15.42
N PRO A 103 12.11 -11.34 16.15
CA PRO A 103 13.52 -11.47 15.82
C PRO A 103 13.97 -12.94 15.72
N GLY A 104 14.57 -13.32 14.59
CA GLY A 104 15.11 -14.67 14.37
C GLY A 104 14.11 -15.69 13.80
N GLU A 105 12.87 -15.29 13.52
CA GLU A 105 11.89 -16.15 12.83
C GLU A 105 12.11 -16.14 11.30
N LEU A 106 12.50 -15.01 10.71
CA LEU A 106 12.79 -14.92 9.28
C LEU A 106 14.23 -15.31 8.94
N ARG A 107 15.18 -15.15 9.88
CA ARG A 107 16.60 -15.55 9.74
C ARG A 107 17.28 -14.94 8.51
N GLY A 108 17.02 -13.66 8.23
CA GLY A 108 17.62 -12.95 7.10
C GLY A 108 17.16 -13.44 5.72
N ARG A 109 15.99 -14.10 5.63
CA ARG A 109 15.32 -14.48 4.37
C ARG A 109 14.48 -13.32 3.82
N GLU A 110 14.27 -13.28 2.51
CA GLU A 110 13.33 -12.35 1.88
C GLU A 110 11.88 -12.67 2.29
N LEU A 111 11.04 -11.63 2.43
CA LEU A 111 9.62 -11.79 2.76
C LEU A 111 8.72 -11.47 1.57
N ILE A 112 7.88 -12.42 1.17
CA ILE A 112 6.85 -12.24 0.14
C ILE A 112 5.47 -12.22 0.79
N LEU A 113 4.75 -11.11 0.58
CA LEU A 113 3.40 -10.87 1.08
C LEU A 113 2.44 -10.79 -0.10
N ARG A 114 1.36 -11.55 -0.09
CA ARG A 114 0.43 -11.63 -1.23
C ARG A 114 -1.03 -11.76 -0.77
N ASP A 115 -1.94 -11.00 -1.36
CA ASP A 115 -3.39 -11.16 -1.14
C ASP A 115 -3.81 -11.15 0.35
N LEU A 116 -3.33 -10.16 1.10
CA LEU A 116 -3.74 -9.92 2.50
C LEU A 116 -4.79 -8.80 2.55
N ASP A 117 -5.84 -8.98 3.35
CA ASP A 117 -6.99 -8.08 3.40
C ASP A 117 -7.36 -7.75 4.86
N GLN A 118 -7.37 -6.46 5.22
CA GLN A 118 -7.62 -5.97 6.59
C GLN A 118 -6.64 -6.50 7.65
N CYS A 119 -5.42 -6.89 7.27
CA CYS A 119 -4.43 -7.46 8.19
C CYS A 119 -3.51 -6.41 8.84
N LEU A 120 -3.05 -6.70 10.06
CA LEU A 120 -1.94 -6.01 10.72
C LEU A 120 -0.70 -6.91 10.61
N LEU A 121 0.37 -6.42 10.00
CA LEU A 121 1.66 -7.11 9.91
C LEU A 121 2.75 -6.34 10.67
N VAL A 122 3.48 -7.03 11.53
CA VAL A 122 4.65 -6.51 12.23
C VAL A 122 5.86 -7.41 11.99
N VAL A 123 6.85 -6.91 11.26
CA VAL A 123 8.14 -7.57 11.03
C VAL A 123 9.18 -6.96 11.97
N ALA A 124 9.34 -7.57 13.15
CA ALA A 124 10.33 -7.19 14.14
C ALA A 124 11.68 -7.88 13.89
N GLU A 125 12.14 -7.87 12.64
CA GLU A 125 13.46 -8.37 12.21
C GLU A 125 14.03 -7.43 11.13
N LYS A 126 15.36 -7.37 11.00
CA LYS A 126 16.04 -6.78 9.84
C LYS A 126 16.10 -7.81 8.72
N ILE A 127 15.37 -7.57 7.64
CA ILE A 127 15.31 -8.47 6.47
C ILE A 127 16.14 -7.95 5.30
N PRO A 128 16.57 -8.79 4.33
CA PRO A 128 17.27 -8.32 3.13
C PRO A 128 16.36 -7.49 2.21
N ALA A 129 15.20 -8.02 1.83
CA ALA A 129 14.24 -7.39 0.92
C ALA A 129 12.81 -7.90 1.18
N ALA A 130 11.81 -7.20 0.64
CA ALA A 130 10.42 -7.66 0.64
C ALA A 130 9.69 -7.36 -0.68
N ARG A 131 8.81 -8.28 -1.09
CA ARG A 131 7.91 -8.12 -2.25
C ARG A 131 6.47 -8.23 -1.78
N VAL A 132 5.65 -7.24 -2.11
CA VAL A 132 4.34 -7.04 -1.50
C VAL A 132 3.29 -6.82 -2.58
N ARG A 133 2.33 -7.74 -2.70
CA ARG A 133 1.40 -7.83 -3.84
C ARG A 133 -0.06 -7.87 -3.37
N ARG A 134 -0.89 -6.94 -3.85
CA ARG A 134 -2.35 -6.89 -3.65
C ARG A 134 -2.80 -6.86 -2.17
N LEU A 135 -2.05 -6.16 -1.31
CA LEU A 135 -2.52 -5.86 0.05
C LEU A 135 -3.67 -4.84 0.01
N THR A 136 -4.74 -5.08 0.77
CA THR A 136 -5.89 -4.19 0.89
C THR A 136 -6.18 -3.87 2.36
N ALA A 137 -6.40 -2.59 2.68
CA ALA A 137 -6.77 -2.12 4.03
C ALA A 137 -5.80 -2.57 5.15
N CYS A 138 -4.52 -2.80 4.82
CA CYS A 138 -3.53 -3.36 5.74
C CYS A 138 -2.71 -2.28 6.45
N LEU A 139 -2.26 -2.60 7.67
CA LEU A 139 -1.25 -1.84 8.41
C LEU A 139 0.03 -2.67 8.48
N VAL A 140 1.14 -2.16 7.97
CA VAL A 140 2.39 -2.93 7.82
C VAL A 140 3.57 -2.18 8.42
N PHE A 141 4.26 -2.83 9.35
CA PHE A 141 5.43 -2.30 10.04
C PHE A 141 6.64 -3.20 9.77
N PHE A 142 7.73 -2.62 9.27
CA PHE A 142 9.03 -3.29 9.16
C PHE A 142 10.04 -2.57 10.07
N ALA A 143 10.86 -3.33 10.81
CA ALA A 143 11.93 -2.75 11.61
C ALA A 143 13.04 -2.16 10.72
N ASP A 144 13.59 -2.97 9.81
CA ASP A 144 14.55 -2.55 8.79
C ASP A 144 14.49 -3.46 7.55
N ILE A 145 14.61 -2.89 6.35
CA ILE A 145 14.74 -3.61 5.08
C ILE A 145 16.07 -3.22 4.45
N SER A 146 17.05 -4.11 4.57
CA SER A 146 18.47 -3.84 4.27
C SER A 146 18.73 -3.37 2.83
N SER A 147 17.86 -3.73 1.88
CA SER A 147 17.93 -3.29 0.49
C SER A 147 16.61 -2.67 0.00
N SER A 148 15.69 -3.46 -0.55
CA SER A 148 14.56 -2.96 -1.34
C SER A 148 13.19 -3.47 -0.88
N LEU A 149 12.20 -2.58 -0.96
CA LEU A 149 10.77 -2.89 -0.88
C LEU A 149 10.12 -2.66 -2.24
N TRP A 150 9.53 -3.72 -2.81
CA TRP A 150 8.74 -3.65 -4.04
C TRP A 150 7.26 -3.90 -3.75
N LEU A 151 6.41 -2.98 -4.20
CA LEU A 151 4.97 -2.97 -3.97
C LEU A 151 4.20 -2.99 -5.29
N PHE A 152 3.19 -3.86 -5.39
CA PHE A 152 2.34 -3.99 -6.57
C PHE A 152 0.86 -4.08 -6.18
N GLY A 153 0.00 -3.25 -6.78
CA GLY A 153 -1.46 -3.36 -6.70
C GLY A 153 -2.06 -3.15 -5.31
N CYS A 154 -1.35 -2.48 -4.39
CA CYS A 154 -1.76 -2.33 -3.00
C CYS A 154 -2.75 -1.17 -2.81
N ARG A 155 -3.70 -1.31 -1.87
CA ARG A 155 -4.85 -0.40 -1.73
C ARG A 155 -5.13 -0.02 -0.28
N LYS A 156 -5.41 1.26 0.00
CA LYS A 156 -5.88 1.75 1.32
C LYS A 156 -4.99 1.31 2.50
N SER A 157 -3.67 1.22 2.30
CA SER A 157 -2.76 0.55 3.22
C SER A 157 -1.63 1.49 3.70
N LEU A 158 -1.24 1.36 4.96
CA LEU A 158 -0.16 2.11 5.59
C LEU A 158 1.08 1.24 5.75
N PHE A 159 2.23 1.75 5.34
CA PHE A 159 3.54 1.12 5.48
C PHE A 159 4.45 2.01 6.32
N CYS A 160 5.05 1.46 7.37
CA CYS A 160 6.01 2.14 8.23
C CYS A 160 7.33 1.36 8.24
N LEU A 161 8.41 1.95 7.73
CA LEU A 161 9.66 1.23 7.47
C LEU A 161 10.91 2.12 7.32
N GLN A 162 12.07 1.47 7.44
CA GLN A 162 13.34 1.91 6.88
C GLN A 162 13.70 1.00 5.68
N CYS A 163 14.18 1.57 4.57
CA CYS A 163 14.78 0.79 3.47
C CYS A 163 15.83 1.58 2.67
N GLN A 164 16.65 0.93 1.85
CA GLN A 164 17.49 1.67 0.89
C GLN A 164 16.69 2.15 -0.33
N GLN A 165 15.87 1.26 -0.92
CA GLN A 165 15.08 1.51 -2.13
C GLN A 165 13.60 1.19 -1.92
N LEU A 166 12.71 2.02 -2.51
CA LEU A 166 11.27 1.82 -2.52
C LEU A 166 10.73 1.98 -3.95
N ARG A 167 9.98 0.98 -4.41
CA ARG A 167 9.37 0.96 -5.76
C ARG A 167 7.90 0.55 -5.65
N VAL A 168 6.98 1.38 -6.16
CA VAL A 168 5.53 1.19 -6.03
C VAL A 168 4.86 1.17 -7.41
N HIS A 169 4.03 0.16 -7.66
CA HIS A 169 3.28 -0.06 -8.91
C HIS A 169 1.78 -0.25 -8.67
N ASP A 170 0.93 0.26 -9.56
CA ASP A 170 -0.53 0.01 -9.64
C ASP A 170 -1.34 0.24 -8.33
N SER A 171 -0.77 1.03 -7.40
CA SER A 171 -1.27 1.13 -6.03
C SER A 171 -2.15 2.37 -5.83
N ARG A 172 -3.10 2.32 -4.88
CA ARG A 172 -4.02 3.44 -4.63
C ARG A 172 -4.25 3.69 -3.14
N ASP A 173 -4.32 4.96 -2.75
CA ASP A 173 -4.58 5.37 -1.36
C ASP A 173 -3.58 4.73 -0.37
N VAL A 174 -2.28 4.79 -0.68
CA VAL A 174 -1.20 4.17 0.10
C VAL A 174 -0.36 5.21 0.82
N ALA A 175 -0.02 4.96 2.09
CA ALA A 175 0.74 5.89 2.92
C ALA A 175 2.07 5.26 3.38
N PHE A 176 3.12 6.08 3.43
CA PHE A 176 4.48 5.67 3.78
C PHE A 176 5.05 6.56 4.88
N LEU A 177 5.27 6.01 6.07
CA LEU A 177 6.09 6.61 7.13
C LEU A 177 7.51 6.05 7.00
N LEU A 178 8.37 6.82 6.34
CA LEU A 178 9.52 6.28 5.62
C LEU A 178 10.83 6.95 6.04
N ARG A 179 11.85 6.12 6.25
CA ARG A 179 13.26 6.52 6.18
C ARG A 179 13.89 5.79 5.01
N ILE A 180 14.44 6.54 4.05
CA ILE A 180 14.97 5.99 2.80
C ILE A 180 16.31 6.62 2.42
N PHE A 181 17.16 5.83 1.75
CA PHE A 181 18.49 6.25 1.29
C PHE A 181 18.57 6.55 -0.23
N SER A 182 17.47 6.37 -0.97
CA SER A 182 17.25 6.86 -2.34
C SER A 182 15.93 7.64 -2.44
N SER A 183 15.75 8.35 -3.54
CA SER A 183 14.44 8.81 -4.02
C SER A 183 13.46 7.62 -4.15
N PRO A 184 12.21 7.67 -3.64
CA PRO A 184 11.18 6.67 -3.93
C PRO A 184 10.76 6.71 -5.41
N ILE A 185 10.41 5.55 -5.98
CA ILE A 185 9.94 5.42 -7.38
C ILE A 185 8.48 4.95 -7.39
N ILE A 186 7.62 5.63 -8.15
CA ILE A 186 6.22 5.25 -8.35
C ILE A 186 5.85 5.17 -9.84
N GLU A 187 4.90 4.30 -10.17
CA GLU A 187 4.28 4.16 -11.51
C GLU A 187 2.83 3.66 -11.35
N ARG A 188 1.88 4.11 -12.19
CA ARG A 188 0.42 3.84 -12.10
C ARG A 188 -0.18 3.94 -10.71
N THR A 189 0.35 4.86 -9.89
CA THR A 189 0.06 4.92 -8.46
C THR A 189 -0.58 6.25 -8.09
N THR A 190 -1.80 6.22 -7.52
CA THR A 190 -2.62 7.42 -7.28
C THR A 190 -2.96 7.59 -5.80
N GLY A 191 -2.81 8.79 -5.26
CA GLY A 191 -3.07 9.04 -3.84
C GLY A 191 -2.02 8.39 -2.91
N ALA A 192 -0.76 8.32 -3.37
CA ALA A 192 0.35 7.96 -2.50
C ALA A 192 0.74 9.16 -1.62
N VAL A 193 0.98 8.90 -0.33
CA VAL A 193 1.42 9.91 0.65
C VAL A 193 2.72 9.44 1.29
N PHE A 194 3.72 10.32 1.32
CA PHE A 194 5.02 10.06 1.94
C PHE A 194 5.24 11.04 3.09
N GLY A 195 5.79 10.53 4.19
CA GLY A 195 6.14 11.29 5.38
C GLY A 195 7.32 10.67 6.12
N PRO A 196 7.87 11.34 7.14
CA PRO A 196 9.01 10.83 7.89
C PRO A 196 8.64 9.58 8.69
N GLN A 197 9.62 8.71 8.94
CA GLN A 197 9.46 7.58 9.87
C GLN A 197 9.31 8.09 11.32
N LEU A 198 8.07 8.31 11.75
CA LEU A 198 7.72 8.73 13.12
C LEU A 198 7.66 7.56 14.12
N LEU A 199 7.61 6.32 13.62
CA LEU A 199 7.53 5.10 14.44
C LEU A 199 8.68 4.16 14.08
N GLN A 200 9.48 3.80 15.09
CA GLN A 200 10.58 2.84 14.96
C GLN A 200 10.32 1.67 15.91
N LEU A 201 10.30 0.44 15.38
CA LEU A 201 10.23 -0.76 16.20
C LEU A 201 11.54 -0.89 17.00
N ARG A 202 11.46 -0.81 18.33
CA ARG A 202 12.61 -1.04 19.21
C ARG A 202 12.85 -2.54 19.35
N LEU A 203 13.87 -3.04 18.64
CA LEU A 203 14.40 -4.38 18.84
C LEU A 203 15.19 -4.45 20.17
N PRO A 204 15.18 -5.57 20.91
CA PRO A 204 16.05 -5.77 22.07
C PRO A 204 17.52 -5.92 21.62
N PRO A 205 18.51 -5.54 22.45
CA PRO A 205 19.92 -5.54 22.04
C PRO A 205 20.48 -6.94 21.75
N SER A 206 19.89 -8.00 22.29
CA SER A 206 20.32 -9.40 22.12
C SER A 206 20.25 -9.93 20.68
N VAL A 207 19.64 -9.18 19.74
CA VAL A 207 19.58 -9.54 18.31
C VAL A 207 20.33 -8.54 17.41
N ALA A 208 21.03 -7.57 18.00
CA ALA A 208 21.89 -6.65 17.27
C ALA A 208 23.34 -7.17 17.12
N ALA A 209 23.78 -8.04 18.03
CA ALA A 209 25.17 -8.53 18.08
C ALA A 209 25.45 -9.75 17.18
N GLU A 210 24.44 -10.61 16.96
CA GLU A 210 24.55 -11.90 16.24
C GLU A 210 24.88 -11.77 14.73
N GLY A 211 25.12 -10.56 14.22
CA GLY A 211 25.22 -10.24 12.79
C GLY A 211 26.59 -9.80 12.26
N GLU A 212 27.61 -9.62 13.11
CA GLU A 212 28.91 -9.06 12.68
C GLU A 212 30.13 -9.99 12.85
N GLU A 213 29.97 -11.19 13.42
CA GLU A 213 31.07 -12.17 13.57
C GLU A 213 31.26 -13.07 12.34
N SER A 214 31.71 -12.51 11.21
CA SER A 214 32.34 -13.30 10.14
C SER A 214 33.30 -12.50 9.25
N SER A 215 34.34 -11.91 9.85
CA SER A 215 35.68 -11.68 9.25
C SER A 215 36.59 -10.83 10.15
N ARG A 216 37.50 -11.47 10.89
CA ARG A 216 38.80 -10.90 11.32
C ARG A 216 39.66 -11.97 12.01
N ASN A 217 40.70 -12.42 11.31
CA ASN A 217 41.83 -13.15 11.88
C ASN A 217 43.10 -12.40 11.49
N THR A 218 43.97 -12.09 12.47
CA THR A 218 45.29 -11.41 12.29
C THR A 218 45.15 -9.97 11.76
N GLU A 219 45.93 -8.97 12.19
CA GLU A 219 47.22 -8.94 12.90
C GLU A 219 47.21 -7.95 14.09
N ALA A 220 48.31 -7.88 14.85
CA ALA A 220 48.42 -7.04 16.04
C ALA A 220 49.73 -6.22 16.09
N ALA A 221 49.63 -4.90 15.95
CA ALA A 221 50.63 -3.90 16.36
C ALA A 221 50.01 -2.49 16.31
N GLY A 222 50.58 -1.53 17.06
CA GLY A 222 50.51 -0.11 16.70
C GLY A 222 49.49 0.79 17.42
N GLU A 223 49.93 1.36 18.54
CA GLU A 223 49.81 2.80 18.87
C GLU A 223 48.44 3.47 19.12
N THR A 224 48.41 4.30 20.16
CA THR A 224 47.28 5.12 20.60
C THR A 224 47.30 6.52 19.99
N SER A 225 46.19 6.98 19.39
CA SER A 225 45.65 8.34 19.61
C SER A 225 44.32 8.58 18.92
N GLY A 226 43.51 9.50 19.47
CA GLY A 226 42.44 10.19 18.74
C GLY A 226 41.11 9.45 18.59
N SER A 227 40.27 9.48 19.63
CA SER A 227 38.82 9.21 19.49
C SER A 227 38.18 10.25 18.57
N ARG A 228 38.08 9.93 17.28
CA ARG A 228 37.22 10.66 16.33
C ARG A 228 35.83 10.04 16.39
N ASN A 229 34.89 10.75 17.00
CA ASN A 229 33.48 10.38 16.93
C ASN A 229 33.03 10.51 15.47
N HIS A 230 32.97 9.38 14.75
CA HIS A 230 32.41 9.32 13.40
C HIS A 230 30.87 9.30 13.41
N GLU A 231 30.26 10.05 14.33
CA GLU A 231 28.94 10.66 14.11
C GLU A 231 29.12 11.77 13.07
N ALA A 232 29.35 11.35 11.81
CA ALA A 232 29.65 12.25 10.73
C ALA A 232 28.51 13.26 10.55
N GLU A 233 28.85 14.55 10.55
CA GLU A 233 27.92 15.65 10.34
C GLU A 233 27.14 15.42 9.05
N ARG A 234 25.90 14.95 9.19
CA ARG A 234 25.07 14.63 8.03
C ARG A 234 24.51 15.95 7.51
N CYS A 235 25.22 16.52 6.53
CA CYS A 235 24.86 17.78 5.87
C CYS A 235 23.36 17.89 5.61
N ASP A 236 22.83 19.11 5.74
CA ASP A 236 21.41 19.48 5.84
C ASP A 236 20.63 19.27 4.52
N ALA A 237 20.65 18.04 4.02
CA ALA A 237 20.07 17.61 2.77
C ALA A 237 18.57 17.31 2.96
N ALA A 238 17.74 17.86 2.07
CA ALA A 238 16.31 17.62 2.07
C ALA A 238 15.99 16.11 2.12
N PRO A 239 15.08 15.67 3.01
CA PRO A 239 14.96 14.25 3.32
C PRO A 239 14.33 13.50 2.14
N LEU A 240 15.03 12.46 1.67
CA LEU A 240 14.79 11.80 0.38
C LEU A 240 13.37 11.22 0.18
N TRP A 241 12.59 11.02 1.25
CA TRP A 241 11.16 10.65 1.15
C TRP A 241 10.29 11.74 0.48
N GLN A 242 10.77 12.98 0.38
CA GLN A 242 10.11 14.06 -0.36
C GLN A 242 10.38 14.03 -1.87
N ASP A 243 11.54 13.48 -2.29
CA ASP A 243 11.96 13.44 -3.69
C ASP A 243 11.40 12.20 -4.41
N VAL A 244 10.07 12.17 -4.61
CA VAL A 244 9.38 11.04 -5.25
C VAL A 244 9.48 11.16 -6.78
N LYS A 245 9.98 10.11 -7.44
CA LYS A 245 10.05 10.02 -8.91
C LYS A 245 8.82 9.29 -9.45
N ASP A 246 7.92 10.02 -10.11
CA ASP A 246 6.77 9.45 -10.83
C ASP A 246 7.14 9.17 -12.30
N PHE A 247 7.11 7.89 -12.68
CA PHE A 247 7.44 7.43 -14.03
C PHE A 247 6.24 7.43 -15.00
N ASP A 248 5.02 7.69 -14.53
CA ASP A 248 3.86 7.91 -15.43
C ASP A 248 3.98 9.21 -16.23
N TRP A 249 4.86 10.14 -15.81
CA TRP A 249 5.23 11.33 -16.57
C TRP A 249 5.92 11.00 -17.90
N ILE A 250 6.83 10.02 -17.89
CA ILE A 250 7.66 9.69 -19.07
C ILE A 250 6.81 9.09 -20.21
N LYS A 251 5.67 8.47 -19.88
CA LYS A 251 4.75 7.82 -20.85
C LYS A 251 3.76 8.80 -21.50
N LYS A 252 4.03 10.11 -21.43
CA LYS A 252 3.22 11.21 -22.00
C LYS A 252 4.02 12.10 -22.98
N GLN A 253 5.18 11.61 -23.42
CA GLN A 253 5.95 12.12 -24.57
C GLN A 253 5.58 11.29 -25.80
#